data_AF-A0A3A4WF22-F1
#
_entry.id   AF-A0A3A4WF22-F1
#
_cell.length_a   1.000
_cell.length_b   1.000
_cell.length_c   1.000
_cell.angle_alpha   90.00
_cell.angle_beta   90.00
_cell.angle_gamma   90.00
#
_symmetry.space_group_name_H-M   'P 1'
#
loop_
_entity.id
_entity.type
_entity.pdbx_description
1 polymer ?
#
loop_
_entity_poly.entity_id
_entity_poly.type
_entity_poly.pdbx_seq_one_letter_code
_entity_poly.pdbx_strand_id
1 'polypeptide(L)'
;MALAQDEFEDAGGAAAAGFGVLTLVCGFFFFVIWLAALAFWIWMIVDVVKREEAQFPNSTGNSKTIWLLVVILLGVIGAIVYYFAVKRKAPLPK
;
A
#
# COMPACT_ATOMS: atom_id res chain seq x y z
N MET A 1 -51.73 13.48 -5.69
CA MET A 1 -50.91 13.10 -4.52
C MET A 1 -50.06 11.88 -4.81
N ALA A 2 -50.60 10.80 -5.41
CA ALA A 2 -49.82 9.63 -5.83
C ALA A 2 -48.67 9.94 -6.82
N LEU A 3 -48.90 10.74 -7.88
CA LEU A 3 -47.86 11.05 -8.87
C LEU A 3 -46.63 11.80 -8.32
N ALA A 4 -46.78 12.52 -7.19
CA ALA A 4 -45.66 13.22 -6.56
C ALA A 4 -44.85 12.32 -5.62
N GLN A 5 -45.46 11.21 -5.13
CA GLN A 5 -44.75 10.21 -4.34
C GLN A 5 -43.87 9.34 -5.26
N ASP A 6 -44.38 8.97 -6.43
CA ASP A 6 -43.66 8.16 -7.42
C ASP A 6 -42.39 8.86 -7.94
N GLU A 7 -42.43 10.17 -8.20
CA GLU A 7 -41.25 10.96 -8.61
C GLU A 7 -40.16 11.05 -7.51
N PHE A 8 -40.56 11.08 -6.24
CA PHE A 8 -39.61 11.13 -5.12
C PHE A 8 -38.97 9.75 -4.84
N GLU A 9 -39.72 8.66 -4.95
CA GLU A 9 -39.18 7.29 -4.82
C GLU A 9 -38.18 6.97 -5.94
N ASP A 10 -38.42 7.38 -7.19
CA ASP A 10 -37.50 7.15 -8.32
C ASP A 10 -36.23 8.00 -8.19
N ALA A 11 -36.34 9.27 -7.78
CA ALA A 11 -35.19 10.13 -7.50
C ALA A 11 -34.36 9.63 -6.31
N GLY A 12 -35.02 9.14 -5.25
CA GLY A 12 -34.37 8.53 -4.09
C GLY A 12 -33.66 7.22 -4.43
N GLY A 13 -34.28 6.39 -5.27
CA GLY A 13 -33.71 5.14 -5.78
C GLY A 13 -32.49 5.36 -6.67
N ALA A 14 -32.56 6.30 -7.62
CA ALA A 14 -31.45 6.66 -8.49
C ALA A 14 -30.27 7.27 -7.72
N ALA A 15 -30.53 8.13 -6.73
CA ALA A 15 -29.50 8.66 -5.84
C ALA A 15 -28.87 7.55 -4.99
N ALA A 16 -29.67 6.71 -4.33
CA ALA A 16 -29.16 5.60 -3.51
C ALA A 16 -28.35 4.57 -4.34
N ALA A 17 -28.79 4.27 -5.56
CA ALA A 17 -28.04 3.41 -6.49
C ALA A 17 -26.73 4.07 -6.94
N GLY A 18 -26.72 5.38 -7.22
CA GLY A 18 -25.52 6.13 -7.57
C GLY A 18 -24.46 6.15 -6.46
N PHE A 19 -24.86 6.40 -5.21
CA PHE A 19 -23.96 6.33 -4.06
C PHE A 19 -23.48 4.90 -3.78
N GLY A 20 -24.33 3.88 -3.98
CA GLY A 20 -23.96 2.47 -3.83
C GLY A 20 -22.91 2.01 -4.84
N VAL A 21 -23.09 2.34 -6.13
CA VAL A 21 -22.13 1.98 -7.18
C VAL A 21 -20.82 2.75 -7.01
N LEU A 22 -20.88 4.05 -6.69
CA LEU A 22 -19.68 4.87 -6.45
C LEU A 22 -18.86 4.34 -5.26
N THR A 23 -19.51 3.97 -4.16
CA THR A 23 -18.81 3.42 -2.99
C THR A 23 -18.19 2.06 -3.27
N LEU A 24 -18.85 1.18 -4.05
CA LEU A 24 -18.29 -0.11 -4.45
C LEU A 24 -17.08 0.05 -5.36
N VAL A 25 -17.13 0.95 -6.35
CA VAL A 25 -16.00 1.20 -7.27
C VAL A 25 -14.83 1.84 -6.53
N CYS A 26 -15.08 2.88 -5.73
CA CYS A 26 -14.04 3.50 -4.91
C CYS A 26 -13.43 2.53 -3.90
N GLY A 27 -14.27 1.71 -3.25
CA GLY A 27 -13.83 0.69 -2.30
C GLY A 27 -12.97 -0.40 -2.95
N PHE A 28 -13.38 -0.89 -4.12
CA PHE A 28 -12.60 -1.85 -4.89
C PHE A 28 -11.24 -1.27 -5.31
N PHE A 29 -11.21 -0.01 -5.76
CA PHE A 29 -9.96 0.65 -6.15
C PHE A 29 -8.99 0.79 -4.95
N PHE A 30 -9.51 1.21 -3.79
CA PHE A 30 -8.72 1.26 -2.55
C PHE A 30 -8.22 -0.12 -2.13
N PHE A 31 -9.05 -1.16 -2.25
CA PHE A 31 -8.68 -2.53 -1.91
C PHE A 31 -7.53 -3.04 -2.79
N VAL A 32 -7.60 -2.80 -4.10
CA VAL A 32 -6.54 -3.17 -5.05
C VAL A 32 -5.24 -2.42 -4.74
N ILE A 33 -5.31 -1.11 -4.46
CA ILE A 33 -4.13 -0.32 -4.06
C ILE A 33 -3.54 -0.88 -2.76
N TRP A 34 -4.38 -1.23 -1.78
CA TRP A 34 -3.92 -1.76 -0.50
C TRP A 34 -3.24 -3.12 -0.67
N LEU A 35 -3.79 -4.00 -1.51
CA LEU A 35 -3.15 -5.27 -1.88
C LEU A 35 -1.82 -5.05 -2.59
N ALA A 36 -1.74 -4.10 -3.51
CA ALA A 36 -0.48 -3.76 -4.19
C ALA A 36 0.56 -3.21 -3.20
N ALA A 37 0.13 -2.38 -2.23
CA ALA A 37 1.00 -1.85 -1.19
C ALA A 37 1.51 -2.94 -0.25
N LEU A 38 0.68 -3.93 0.10
CA LEU A 38 1.10 -5.12 0.85
C LEU A 38 2.07 -5.99 0.07
N ALA A 39 1.79 -6.26 -1.20
CA ALA A 39 2.68 -7.02 -2.07
C ALA A 39 4.05 -6.33 -2.20
N PHE A 40 4.04 -5.01 -2.38
CA PHE A 40 5.25 -4.18 -2.37
C PHE A 40 5.99 -4.27 -1.04
N TRP A 41 5.29 -4.16 0.09
CA TRP A 41 5.90 -4.26 1.43
C TRP A 41 6.58 -5.61 1.64
N ILE A 42 5.92 -6.72 1.30
CA ILE A 42 6.50 -8.07 1.37
C ILE A 42 7.72 -8.18 0.45
N TRP A 43 7.62 -7.67 -0.78
CA TRP A 43 8.74 -7.67 -1.72
C TRP A 43 9.97 -6.92 -1.17
N MET A 44 9.76 -5.80 -0.48
CA MET A 44 10.84 -5.06 0.16
C MET A 44 11.46 -5.83 1.35
N ILE A 45 10.68 -6.58 2.12
CA ILE A 45 11.22 -7.47 3.16
C ILE A 45 12.12 -8.53 2.52
N VAL A 46 11.68 -9.16 1.42
CA VAL A 46 12.48 -10.15 0.70
C VAL A 46 13.78 -9.53 0.17
N ASP A 47 13.76 -8.30 -0.33
CA ASP A 47 14.95 -7.57 -0.78
C ASP A 47 15.94 -7.33 0.38
N VAL A 48 15.46 -6.92 1.56
CA VAL A 48 16.29 -6.76 2.78
C VAL A 48 16.94 -8.07 3.19
N VAL A 49 16.20 -9.19 3.13
CA VAL A 49 16.72 -10.50 3.52
C VAL A 49 17.75 -11.04 2.52
N LYS A 50 17.56 -10.78 1.23
CA LYS A 50 18.49 -11.20 0.16
C LYS A 50 19.77 -10.36 0.11
N ARG A 51 19.76 -9.12 0.60
CA ARG A 51 20.98 -8.30 0.68
C ARG A 51 21.92 -8.78 1.78
N GLU A 52 23.20 -8.65 1.48
CA GLU A 52 24.29 -8.81 2.44
C GLU A 52 24.40 -7.60 3.36
N GLU A 53 24.80 -7.82 4.62
CA GLU A 53 24.98 -6.75 5.61
C GLU A 53 25.97 -5.66 5.17
N ALA A 54 26.98 -6.02 4.38
CA ALA A 54 27.98 -5.11 3.82
C ALA A 54 27.38 -4.01 2.92
N GLN A 55 26.19 -4.24 2.37
CA GLN A 55 25.53 -3.33 1.42
C GLN A 55 24.58 -2.33 2.10
N PHE A 56 24.40 -2.44 3.42
CA PHE A 56 23.57 -1.51 4.17
C PHE A 56 24.40 -0.29 4.62
N PRO A 57 23.79 0.92 4.59
CA PRO A 57 24.44 2.10 5.18
C PRO A 57 24.69 1.85 6.67
N ASN A 58 25.92 2.14 7.13
CA ASN A 58 26.46 1.75 8.45
C ASN A 58 26.48 0.23 8.65
N SER A 59 27.27 -0.52 7.89
CA SER A 59 27.46 -1.98 8.05
C SER A 59 28.21 -2.36 9.34
N THR A 60 27.57 -2.16 10.49
CA THR A 60 28.09 -2.47 11.81
C THR A 60 27.26 -3.62 12.41
N GLY A 61 27.57 -4.85 12.01
CA GLY A 61 27.16 -6.14 12.63
C GLY A 61 25.66 -6.46 12.80
N ASN A 62 24.74 -5.50 12.66
CA ASN A 62 23.29 -5.67 12.89
C ASN A 62 22.45 -4.81 11.94
N SER A 63 23.05 -4.19 10.94
CA SER A 63 22.42 -3.18 10.08
C SER A 63 21.26 -3.78 9.29
N LYS A 64 21.39 -5.04 8.88
CA LYS A 64 20.31 -5.77 8.22
C LYS A 64 19.11 -5.94 9.15
N THR A 65 19.34 -6.32 10.40
CA THR A 65 18.29 -6.48 11.41
C THR A 65 17.58 -5.16 11.69
N ILE A 66 18.34 -4.05 11.81
CA ILE A 66 17.76 -2.72 12.02
C ILE A 66 16.88 -2.32 10.83
N TRP A 67 17.36 -2.46 9.60
CA TRP A 67 16.57 -2.14 8.41
C TRP A 67 15.37 -3.06 8.23
N LEU A 68 15.49 -4.34 8.56
CA LEU A 68 14.39 -5.29 8.59
C LEU A 68 13.31 -4.84 9.59
N LEU A 69 13.71 -4.45 10.81
CA LEU A 69 12.81 -3.94 11.83
C LEU A 69 12.13 -2.64 11.37
N VAL A 70 12.86 -1.71 10.77
CA VAL A 70 12.29 -0.46 10.22
C VAL A 70 11.23 -0.76 9.16
N VAL A 71 11.52 -1.67 8.22
CA VAL A 71 10.56 -2.03 7.17
C VAL A 71 9.35 -2.76 7.76
N ILE A 72 9.55 -3.66 8.73
CA ILE A 72 8.45 -4.42 9.35
C ILE A 72 7.56 -3.52 10.23
N LEU A 73 8.15 -2.70 11.10
CA LEU A 73 7.41 -1.87 12.05
C LEU A 73 6.71 -0.67 11.40
N LEU A 74 7.34 -0.04 10.40
CA LEU A 74 6.75 1.11 9.71
C LEU A 74 5.88 0.69 8.51
N GLY A 75 5.81 -0.61 8.19
CA GLY A 75 4.99 -1.11 7.10
C GLY A 75 5.40 -0.53 5.74
N VAL A 76 4.39 -0.09 4.97
CA VAL A 76 4.58 0.54 3.65
C VAL A 76 5.47 1.78 3.72
N ILE A 77 5.36 2.58 4.79
CA ILE A 77 6.19 3.77 4.98
C ILE A 77 7.66 3.37 5.15
N GLY A 78 7.93 2.33 5.94
CA GLY A 78 9.27 1.76 6.12
C GLY A 78 9.86 1.25 4.81
N ALA A 79 9.05 0.58 4.00
CA ALA A 79 9.43 0.11 2.66
C ALA A 79 9.82 1.27 1.72
N ILE A 80 9.09 2.38 1.73
CA ILE A 80 9.40 3.58 0.94
C ILE A 80 10.73 4.21 1.42
N VAL A 81 10.91 4.37 2.74
CA VAL A 81 12.15 4.91 3.31
C VAL A 81 13.35 4.03 2.94
N TYR A 82 13.22 2.71 3.08
CA TYR A 82 14.25 1.75 2.68
C TYR A 82 14.57 1.83 1.19
N TYR A 83 13.56 1.97 0.32
CA TYR A 83 13.77 2.14 -1.11
C TYR A 83 14.64 3.38 -1.42
N PHE A 84 14.34 4.52 -0.79
CA PHE A 84 15.10 5.75 -1.03
C PHE A 84 16.48 5.76 -0.38
N ALA A 85 16.63 5.18 0.81
CA ALA A 85 17.86 5.21 1.58
C ALA A 85 18.88 4.12 1.18
N VAL A 86 18.40 2.91 0.88
CA VAL A 86 19.25 1.74 0.62
C VAL A 86 19.32 1.43 -0.87
N LYS A 87 18.17 1.25 -1.54
CA LYS A 87 18.14 0.78 -2.94
C LYS A 87 18.71 1.79 -3.94
N ARG A 88 18.59 3.10 -3.68
CA ARG A 88 19.25 4.14 -4.51
C ARG A 88 20.77 4.20 -4.35
N LYS A 89 21.34 3.80 -3.21
CA LYS A 89 22.77 3.93 -2.93
C LYS A 89 23.57 2.68 -3.29
N ALA A 90 22.96 1.51 -3.19
CA ALA A 90 23.57 0.24 -3.57
C ALA A 90 22.56 -0.59 -4.38
N PRO A 91 22.63 -0.62 -5.72
CA PRO A 91 21.87 -1.60 -6.49
C PRO A 91 22.43 -3.01 -6.22
N LEU A 92 21.53 -4.01 -6.11
CA LEU A 92 21.94 -5.40 -5.99
C LEU A 92 22.84 -5.77 -7.19
N PRO A 93 24.05 -6.33 -6.99
CA PRO A 93 24.82 -6.88 -8.09
C PRO A 93 23.98 -7.98 -8.76
N LYS A 94 23.84 -7.89 -10.09
CA LYS A 94 23.04 -8.82 -10.91
C LYS A 94 23.76 -10.15 -11.08
#